data_AF-A0A316H8T1-F1
#
_entry.id   AF-A0A316H8T1-F1
#
_cell.length_a   1.000
_cell.length_b   1.000
_cell.length_c   1.000
_cell.angle_alpha   90.00
_cell.angle_beta   90.00
_cell.angle_gamma   90.00
#
_symmetry.space_group_name_H-M   'P 1'
#
loop_
_entity.id
_entity.type
_entity.pdbx_description
1 polymer ?
#
loop_
_entity_poly.entity_id
_entity_poly.type
_entity_poly.pdbx_seq_one_letter_code
_entity_poly.pdbx_strand_id
1 'polypeptide(L)'
;MKPIARQLFKTFLFSAIISILVSCAYYAMQNKGLGEDLKSILPSLSESVAFLNIIIFVMSLPTLFLANPAYYNNLSIRLVLYYAGSVVFLITTFRLDQLSTQNKALYFITGVTFIIVHSVFYYLMTRKRGFKR
;
A
#
# COMPACT_ATOMS: atom_id res chain seq x y z
N MET A 1 -3.67 20.63 5.61
CA MET A 1 -4.40 19.33 5.54
C MET A 1 -4.70 18.89 4.10
N LYS A 2 -5.42 19.68 3.29
CA LYS A 2 -5.80 19.34 1.89
C LYS A 2 -4.72 18.68 1.00
N PRO A 3 -3.45 19.15 0.96
CA PRO A 3 -2.44 18.54 0.09
C PRO A 3 -2.00 17.14 0.55
N ILE A 4 -1.92 16.91 1.88
CA ILE A 4 -1.49 15.62 2.44
C ILE A 4 -2.58 14.57 2.24
N ALA A 5 -3.83 14.93 2.56
CA ALA A 5 -4.98 14.05 2.34
C ALA A 5 -5.13 13.66 0.85
N ARG A 6 -5.00 14.64 -0.07
CA ARG A 6 -5.05 14.38 -1.51
C ARG A 6 -3.94 13.44 -1.97
N GLN A 7 -2.75 13.57 -1.43
CA GLN A 7 -1.62 12.71 -1.76
C GLN A 7 -1.79 11.30 -1.21
N LEU A 8 -2.27 11.17 0.02
CA LEU A 8 -2.57 9.87 0.63
C LEU A 8 -3.66 9.13 -0.16
N PHE A 9 -4.73 9.84 -0.55
CA PHE A 9 -5.78 9.27 -1.39
C PHE A 9 -5.27 8.85 -2.77
N LYS A 10 -4.40 9.65 -3.40
CA LYS A 10 -3.73 9.23 -4.65
C LYS A 10 -2.87 7.98 -4.43
N THR A 11 -2.12 7.91 -3.34
CA THR A 11 -1.32 6.72 -3.01
C THR A 11 -2.23 5.50 -2.95
N PHE A 12 -3.34 5.58 -2.24
CA PHE A 12 -4.32 4.50 -2.14
C PHE A 12 -4.82 4.07 -3.52
N LEU A 13 -5.29 5.01 -4.34
CA LEU A 13 -5.85 4.69 -5.66
C LEU A 13 -4.82 4.02 -6.58
N PHE A 14 -3.60 4.58 -6.66
CA PHE A 14 -2.53 4.01 -7.47
C PHE A 14 -2.07 2.65 -6.92
N SER A 15 -1.94 2.51 -5.61
CA SER A 15 -1.59 1.26 -4.97
C SER A 15 -2.61 0.17 -5.24
N ALA A 16 -3.91 0.48 -5.15
CA ALA A 16 -4.97 -0.47 -5.41
C ALA A 16 -4.93 -0.99 -6.86
N ILE A 17 -4.83 -0.09 -7.84
CA ILE A 17 -4.76 -0.46 -9.25
C ILE A 17 -3.52 -1.32 -9.53
N ILE A 18 -2.34 -0.89 -9.06
CA ILE A 18 -1.09 -1.63 -9.28
C ILE A 18 -1.14 -2.98 -8.57
N SER A 19 -1.67 -3.04 -7.34
CA SER A 19 -1.76 -4.29 -6.57
C SER A 19 -2.66 -5.30 -7.29
N ILE A 20 -3.78 -4.87 -7.87
CA ILE A 20 -4.68 -5.74 -8.64
C ILE A 20 -3.94 -6.29 -9.87
N LEU A 21 -3.27 -5.42 -10.63
CA LEU A 21 -2.51 -5.84 -11.83
C LEU A 21 -1.41 -6.83 -11.49
N VAL A 22 -0.61 -6.56 -10.45
CA VAL A 22 0.49 -7.45 -10.02
C VAL A 22 -0.06 -8.76 -9.47
N SER A 23 -1.18 -8.74 -8.73
CA SER A 23 -1.81 -9.95 -8.22
C SER A 23 -2.38 -10.82 -9.33
N CYS A 24 -2.98 -10.21 -10.36
CA CYS A 24 -3.45 -10.93 -11.54
C CYS A 24 -2.29 -11.58 -12.31
N ALA A 25 -1.19 -10.84 -12.50
CA ALA A 25 0.02 -11.36 -13.13
C ALA A 25 0.60 -12.54 -12.32
N TYR A 26 0.68 -12.41 -11.00
CA TYR A 26 1.12 -13.48 -10.10
C TYR A 26 0.23 -14.73 -10.22
N TYR A 27 -1.09 -14.56 -10.18
CA TYR A 27 -2.03 -15.67 -10.32
C TYR A 27 -1.90 -16.36 -11.69
N ALA A 28 -1.82 -15.60 -12.77
CA ALA A 28 -1.67 -16.14 -14.12
C ALA A 28 -0.36 -16.91 -14.29
N MET A 29 0.72 -16.50 -13.61
CA MET A 29 2.00 -17.22 -13.61
C MET A 29 1.94 -18.52 -12.82
N GLN A 30 1.26 -18.55 -11.67
CA GLN A 30 1.10 -19.77 -10.86
C GLN A 30 0.23 -20.82 -11.56
N ASN A 31 -0.84 -20.39 -12.23
CA ASN A 31 -1.82 -21.30 -12.84
C ASN A 31 -1.60 -21.52 -14.34
N LYS A 32 -0.40 -21.20 -14.83
CA LYS A 32 -0.05 -21.37 -16.24
C LYS A 32 -0.16 -22.85 -16.62
N GLY A 33 -1.12 -23.17 -17.49
CA GLY A 33 -1.35 -24.54 -17.99
C GLY A 33 -2.37 -25.37 -17.21
N LEU A 34 -2.97 -24.83 -16.14
CA LEU A 34 -3.97 -25.55 -15.31
C LEU A 34 -5.43 -25.35 -15.74
N GLY A 35 -5.70 -24.61 -16.82
CA GLY A 35 -7.06 -24.41 -17.34
C GLY A 35 -7.97 -23.56 -16.44
N GLU A 36 -7.49 -23.07 -15.30
CA GLU A 36 -8.23 -22.14 -14.45
C GLU A 36 -8.43 -20.80 -15.18
N ASP A 37 -9.70 -20.42 -15.39
CA ASP A 37 -10.04 -19.21 -16.12
C ASP A 37 -9.88 -18.00 -15.19
N LEU A 38 -8.81 -17.22 -15.40
CA LEU A 38 -8.54 -15.95 -14.71
C LEU A 38 -9.79 -15.05 -14.68
N LYS A 39 -10.63 -15.07 -15.72
CA LYS A 39 -11.86 -14.27 -15.78
C LYS A 39 -12.84 -14.60 -14.66
N SER A 40 -12.89 -15.86 -14.23
CA SER A 40 -13.81 -16.31 -13.19
C SER A 40 -13.40 -15.84 -11.79
N ILE A 41 -12.09 -15.78 -11.51
CA ILE A 41 -11.54 -15.39 -10.20
C ILE A 41 -11.17 -13.92 -10.11
N LEU A 42 -11.05 -13.22 -11.24
CA LEU A 42 -10.69 -11.80 -11.28
C LEU A 42 -11.55 -10.92 -10.36
N PRO A 43 -12.89 -11.07 -10.29
CA PRO A 43 -13.71 -10.24 -9.40
C PRO A 43 -13.35 -10.44 -7.92
N SER A 44 -13.29 -11.68 -7.44
CA SER A 44 -13.01 -11.99 -6.03
C SER A 44 -11.57 -11.63 -5.64
N LEU A 45 -10.61 -11.82 -6.56
CA LEU A 45 -9.23 -11.40 -6.37
C LEU A 45 -9.13 -9.87 -6.27
N SER A 46 -9.82 -9.15 -7.16
CA SER A 46 -9.81 -7.69 -7.18
C SER A 46 -10.43 -7.10 -5.92
N GLU A 47 -11.55 -7.66 -5.47
CA GLU A 47 -12.20 -7.27 -4.20
C GLU A 47 -11.27 -7.50 -3.01
N SER A 48 -10.64 -8.68 -2.93
CA SER A 48 -9.71 -9.01 -1.85
C SER A 48 -8.53 -8.03 -1.79
N VAL A 49 -7.92 -7.74 -2.94
CA VAL A 49 -6.80 -6.80 -3.03
C VAL A 49 -7.23 -5.37 -2.72
N ALA A 50 -8.44 -4.97 -3.14
CA ALA A 50 -8.99 -3.66 -2.82
C ALA A 50 -9.21 -3.50 -1.31
N PHE A 51 -9.79 -4.50 -0.64
CA PHE A 51 -9.97 -4.51 0.81
C PHE A 51 -8.63 -4.40 1.55
N LEU A 52 -7.61 -5.15 1.13
CA LEU A 52 -6.27 -5.04 1.72
C LEU A 52 -5.68 -3.64 1.56
N ASN A 53 -5.84 -3.01 0.39
CA ASN A 53 -5.42 -1.63 0.19
C ASN A 53 -6.18 -0.63 1.07
N ILE A 54 -7.48 -0.86 1.32
CA ILE A 54 -8.28 -0.02 2.23
C ILE A 54 -7.74 -0.16 3.66
N ILE A 55 -7.44 -1.37 4.12
CA ILE A 55 -6.86 -1.61 5.46
C ILE A 55 -5.53 -0.84 5.60
N ILE A 56 -4.61 -1.00 4.64
CA ILE A 56 -3.32 -0.31 4.68
C ILE A 56 -3.49 1.21 4.62
N PHE A 57 -4.44 1.71 3.83
CA PHE A 57 -4.77 3.13 3.76
C PHE A 57 -5.25 3.68 5.11
N VAL A 58 -6.16 2.96 5.80
CA VAL A 58 -6.62 3.31 7.15
C VAL A 58 -5.45 3.35 8.13
N MET A 59 -4.58 2.33 8.09
CA MET A 59 -3.37 2.29 8.92
C MET A 59 -2.38 3.42 8.61
N SER A 60 -2.47 4.02 7.42
CA SER A 60 -1.62 5.13 6.98
C SER A 60 -2.23 6.51 7.25
N LEU A 61 -3.44 6.60 7.80
CA LEU A 61 -4.09 7.86 8.20
C LEU A 61 -3.30 8.71 9.21
N PRO A 62 -2.47 8.15 10.12
CA PRO A 62 -1.60 8.96 10.97
C PRO A 62 -0.68 9.91 10.19
N THR A 63 -0.42 9.66 8.90
CA THR A 63 0.27 10.58 7.99
C THR A 63 -0.37 11.98 7.97
N LEU A 64 -1.67 12.10 8.21
CA LEU A 64 -2.39 13.38 8.25
C LEU A 64 -1.88 14.31 9.36
N PHE A 65 -1.30 13.77 10.44
CA PHE A 65 -0.68 14.58 11.51
C PHE A 65 0.54 15.36 11.02
N LEU A 66 1.15 14.99 9.89
CA LEU A 66 2.21 15.77 9.24
C LEU A 66 1.73 17.12 8.69
N ALA A 67 0.46 17.45 8.83
CA ALA A 67 -0.03 18.81 8.69
C ALA A 67 0.58 19.77 9.73
N ASN A 68 0.98 19.26 10.91
CA ASN A 68 1.68 20.02 11.93
C ASN A 68 3.17 20.19 11.56
N PRO A 69 3.69 21.44 11.47
CA PRO A 69 5.10 21.70 11.19
C PRO A 69 6.08 21.05 12.17
N ALA A 70 5.73 20.93 13.45
CA ALA A 70 6.59 20.30 14.46
C ALA A 70 6.88 18.83 14.11
N TYR A 71 5.86 18.10 13.65
CA TYR A 71 5.98 16.71 13.23
C TYR A 71 6.63 16.58 11.84
N TYR A 72 6.35 17.51 10.92
CA TYR A 72 6.94 17.49 9.59
C TYR A 72 8.45 17.77 9.58
N ASN A 73 8.92 18.66 10.47
CA ASN A 73 10.33 19.05 10.54
C ASN A 73 11.22 17.99 11.22
N ASN A 74 10.64 17.18 12.11
CA ASN A 74 11.35 16.07 12.72
C ASN A 74 11.35 14.85 11.79
N LEU A 75 12.52 14.46 11.27
CA LEU A 75 12.65 13.36 10.32
C LEU A 75 12.12 12.04 10.89
N SER A 76 12.46 11.70 12.13
CA SER A 76 12.07 10.44 12.76
C SER A 76 10.55 10.34 12.91
N ILE A 77 9.92 11.37 13.48
CA ILE A 77 8.46 11.44 13.62
C ILE A 77 7.80 11.40 12.23
N ARG A 78 8.38 12.13 11.27
CA ARG A 78 7.88 12.15 9.89
C ARG A 78 7.85 10.75 9.28
N LEU A 79 8.93 9.99 9.40
CA LEU A 79 9.02 8.63 8.86
C LEU A 79 8.06 7.67 9.58
N VAL A 80 7.97 7.76 10.91
CA VAL A 80 7.05 6.91 11.69
C VAL A 80 5.60 7.16 11.26
N LEU A 81 5.15 8.42 11.25
CA LEU A 81 3.76 8.74 10.87
C LEU A 81 3.44 8.37 9.42
N TYR A 82 4.44 8.38 8.54
CA TYR A 82 4.27 8.08 7.12
C TYR A 82 4.29 6.57 6.83
N TYR A 83 5.17 5.79 7.47
CA TYR A 83 5.39 4.39 7.10
C TYR A 83 4.90 3.36 8.10
N ALA A 84 4.68 3.70 9.38
CA ALA A 84 4.39 2.72 10.42
C ALA A 84 3.20 1.81 10.06
N GLY A 85 2.11 2.36 9.51
CA GLY A 85 0.94 1.57 9.13
C GLY A 85 1.27 0.44 8.13
N SER A 86 1.92 0.78 7.02
CA SER A 86 2.29 -0.19 5.98
C SER A 86 3.36 -1.19 6.44
N VAL A 87 4.31 -0.76 7.27
CA VAL A 87 5.33 -1.65 7.86
C VAL A 87 4.70 -2.64 8.85
N VAL A 88 3.83 -2.16 9.74
CA VAL A 88 3.11 -3.01 10.71
C VAL A 88 2.21 -4.01 9.98
N PHE A 89 1.56 -3.61 8.89
CA PHE A 89 0.77 -4.50 8.05
C PHE A 89 1.63 -5.66 7.49
N LEU A 90 2.81 -5.36 6.94
CA LEU A 90 3.72 -6.41 6.43
C LEU A 90 4.21 -7.34 7.54
N ILE A 91 4.67 -6.78 8.67
CA ILE A 91 5.14 -7.60 9.80
C ILE A 91 4.03 -8.52 10.29
N THR A 92 2.81 -8.01 10.44
CA THR A 92 1.64 -8.79 10.88
C THR A 92 1.33 -9.91 9.89
N THR A 93 1.40 -9.64 8.59
CA THR A 93 1.17 -10.65 7.53
C THR A 93 2.09 -11.86 7.70
N PHE A 94 3.37 -11.64 8.01
CA PHE A 94 4.32 -12.73 8.23
C PHE A 94 4.12 -13.49 9.55
N ARG A 95 3.51 -12.85 10.55
CA ARG A 95 3.25 -13.43 11.87
C ARG A 95 1.94 -14.20 11.96
N LEU A 96 1.06 -14.06 10.99
CA LEU A 96 -0.21 -14.80 10.95
C LEU A 96 0.03 -16.21 10.40
N ASP A 97 0.17 -17.18 11.30
CA ASP A 97 0.41 -18.59 10.94
C ASP A 97 -0.80 -19.26 10.28
N GLN A 98 -2.00 -18.74 10.49
CA GLN A 98 -3.26 -19.27 9.95
C GLN A 98 -3.51 -18.94 8.47
N LEU A 99 -2.72 -18.04 7.87
CA LEU A 99 -2.87 -17.69 6.46
C LEU A 99 -2.21 -18.74 5.56
N SER A 100 -2.95 -19.22 4.55
CA SER A 100 -2.37 -20.05 3.49
C SER A 100 -1.24 -19.31 2.76
N THR A 101 -0.31 -20.06 2.18
CA THR A 101 0.84 -19.49 1.45
C THR A 101 0.40 -18.56 0.31
N GLN A 102 -0.68 -18.90 -0.39
CA GLN A 102 -1.25 -18.07 -1.46
C GLN A 102 -1.78 -16.74 -0.91
N ASN A 103 -2.51 -16.77 0.21
CA ASN A 103 -3.00 -15.54 0.86
C ASN A 103 -1.85 -14.70 1.40
N LYS A 104 -0.83 -15.30 2.01
CA LYS A 104 0.39 -14.58 2.43
C LYS A 104 1.06 -13.86 1.27
N ALA A 105 1.14 -14.50 0.09
CA ALA A 105 1.68 -13.88 -1.11
C ALA A 105 0.85 -12.65 -1.56
N LEU A 106 -0.48 -12.75 -1.58
CA LEU A 106 -1.35 -11.62 -1.93
C LEU A 106 -1.22 -10.44 -0.96
N TYR A 107 -1.16 -10.72 0.35
CA TYR A 107 -0.95 -9.69 1.37
C TYR A 107 0.42 -9.04 1.20
N PHE A 108 1.46 -9.84 0.97
CA PHE A 108 2.81 -9.34 0.74
C PHE A 108 2.90 -8.46 -0.51
N ILE A 109 2.37 -8.92 -1.65
CA ILE A 109 2.31 -8.15 -2.91
C ILE A 109 1.60 -6.81 -2.67
N THR A 110 0.47 -6.83 -1.98
CA THR A 110 -0.33 -5.64 -1.69
C THR A 110 0.43 -4.67 -0.79
N GLY A 111 1.03 -5.16 0.31
CA GLY A 111 1.79 -4.36 1.25
C GLY A 111 3.03 -3.73 0.63
N VAL A 112 3.81 -4.50 -0.13
CA VAL A 112 5.01 -4.01 -0.83
C VAL A 112 4.64 -2.99 -1.90
N THR A 113 3.60 -3.26 -2.69
CA THR A 113 3.10 -2.31 -3.70
C THR A 113 2.72 -0.98 -3.05
N PHE A 114 1.98 -1.02 -1.93
CA PHE A 114 1.63 0.18 -1.21
C PHE A 114 2.87 0.96 -0.74
N ILE A 115 3.86 0.29 -0.13
CA ILE A 115 5.09 0.94 0.32
C ILE A 115 5.84 1.61 -0.84
N ILE A 116 5.94 0.95 -1.99
CA ILE A 116 6.61 1.51 -3.17
C ILE A 116 5.90 2.77 -3.63
N VAL A 117 4.58 2.70 -3.85
CA VAL A 117 3.78 3.85 -4.30
C VAL A 117 3.82 4.97 -3.25
N HIS A 118 3.71 4.64 -1.96
CA HIS A 118 3.75 5.60 -0.87
C HIS A 118 5.10 6.31 -0.80
N SER A 119 6.20 5.59 -1.06
CA SER A 119 7.55 6.14 -1.14
C SER A 119 7.78 7.05 -2.33
N VAL A 120 7.22 6.72 -3.50
CA VAL A 120 7.24 7.62 -4.67
C VAL A 120 6.55 8.94 -4.31
N PHE A 121 5.37 8.89 -3.71
CA PHE A 121 4.66 10.10 -3.28
C PHE A 121 5.39 10.85 -2.16
N TYR A 122 6.03 10.15 -1.22
CA TYR A 122 6.87 10.76 -0.17
C TYR A 122 8.00 11.59 -0.78
N TYR A 123 8.72 11.01 -1.73
CA TYR A 123 9.81 11.68 -2.43
C TYR A 123 9.31 12.92 -3.18
N LEU A 124 8.19 12.81 -3.92
CA LEU A 124 7.59 13.93 -4.63
C LEU A 124 7.15 15.06 -3.68
N MET A 125 6.64 14.72 -2.50
CA MET A 125 6.21 15.68 -1.48
C MET A 125 7.38 16.42 -0.85
N THR A 126 8.42 15.70 -0.46
CA THR A 126 9.61 16.26 0.20
C THR A 126 10.40 17.14 -0.77
N ARG A 127 10.58 16.71 -2.02
CA ARG A 127 11.27 17.49 -3.05
C ARG A 127 10.53 18.79 -3.41
N LYS A 128 9.19 18.76 -3.56
CA LYS A 128 8.40 19.97 -3.87
C LYS A 128 8.38 21.01 -2.74
N ARG A 129 8.52 20.57 -1.48
CA ARG A 129 8.57 21.49 -0.32
C ARG A 129 9.98 21.99 -0.01
N GLY A 130 11.02 21.23 -0.36
CA GLY A 130 12.41 21.70 -0.28
C GLY A 130 12.71 22.90 -1.18
N PHE A 131 11.98 23.06 -2.30
CA PHE A 131 12.10 24.20 -3.22
C PHE A 131 11.36 25.47 -2.77
N LYS A 132 10.59 25.40 -1.67
CA LYS A 132 9.83 26.54 -1.10
C LYS A 132 10.36 27.00 0.25
N ARG A 133 11.59 26.61 0.60
CA ARG A 133 12.33 27.14 1.74
C ARG A 133 13.45 28.03 1.26
#